data_AF-A0AAN8TQM4-F1
#
_entry.id   AF-A0AAN8TQM4-F1
#
_cell.length_a   1.000
_cell.length_b   1.000
_cell.length_c   1.000
_cell.angle_alpha   90.00
_cell.angle_beta   90.00
_cell.angle_gamma   90.00
#
_symmetry.space_group_name_H-M   'P 1'
#
loop_
_entity.id
_entity.type
_entity.pdbx_description
1 polymer ?
#
loop_
_entity_poly.entity_id
_entity_poly.type
_entity_poly.pdbx_seq_one_letter_code
_entity_poly.pdbx_strand_id
1 'polypeptide(L)' 'MKLEKDCKVLIYLLKKEEEKWVVAKLVSTHNHELASPHSQKFLRSKRKKSEAQKNLIDLLDNSGVRPTKIASVLIT' A
#
# COMPACT_ATOMS: atom_id res chain seq x y z
N MET A 1 6.43 -16.88 1.77
CA MET A 1 5.01 -16.59 1.47
C MET A 1 4.78 -16.91 0.01
N LYS A 2 4.01 -17.96 -0.27
CA LYS A 2 3.75 -18.39 -1.64
C LYS A 2 2.78 -17.38 -2.25
N LEU A 3 3.22 -16.65 -3.26
CA LEU A 3 2.33 -15.84 -4.10
C LEU A 3 1.61 -16.83 -5.02
N GLU A 4 0.51 -17.41 -4.55
CA GLU A 4 -0.39 -18.17 -5.41
C GLU A 4 -0.95 -17.17 -6.43
N LYS A 5 -0.67 -17.41 -7.70
CA LYS A 5 -1.31 -16.67 -8.78
C LYS A 5 -2.79 -17.05 -8.73
N ASP A 6 -3.68 -16.05 -8.68
CA ASP A 6 -5.15 -16.18 -8.66
C ASP A 6 -5.88 -16.10 -7.30
N CYS A 7 -5.34 -15.37 -6.32
CA CYS A 7 -6.12 -14.97 -5.13
C CYS A 7 -7.15 -13.87 -5.50
N LYS A 8 -8.44 -14.10 -5.21
CA LYS A 8 -9.56 -13.19 -5.55
C LYS A 8 -10.01 -12.26 -4.41
N VAL A 9 -9.18 -12.11 -3.38
CA VAL A 9 -9.44 -11.16 -2.29
C VAL A 9 -9.52 -9.73 -2.84
N LEU A 10 -10.52 -8.97 -2.42
CA LEU A 10 -10.68 -7.59 -2.87
C LEU A 10 -11.51 -6.74 -1.90
N ILE A 11 -11.27 -5.43 -1.95
CA ILE A 11 -12.05 -4.40 -1.26
C ILE A 11 -12.41 -3.33 -2.29
N TYR A 12 -13.70 -3.10 -2.50
CA TYR A 12 -14.19 -1.96 -3.28
C TYR A 12 -14.61 -0.84 -2.33
N LEU A 13 -13.98 0.31 -2.51
CA LEU A 13 -14.31 1.55 -1.81
C LEU A 13 -15.00 2.50 -2.77
N LEU A 14 -16.08 3.13 -2.33
CA LEU A 14 -16.77 4.20 -3.05
C LEU A 14 -16.66 5.49 -2.24
N LYS A 15 -16.34 6.60 -2.93
CA LYS A 15 -16.37 7.94 -2.36
C LYS A 15 -17.78 8.51 -2.55
N LYS A 16 -18.48 8.79 -1.45
CA LYS A 16 -19.77 9.50 -1.48
C LYS A 16 -19.56 11.02 -1.54
N GLU A 17 -20.60 11.74 -1.93
CA GLU A 17 -20.59 13.21 -2.07
C GLU A 17 -20.19 13.95 -0.77
N GLU A 18 -20.42 13.33 0.40
CA GLU A 18 -20.06 13.90 1.71
C GLU A 18 -18.59 13.65 2.13
N GLU A 19 -17.66 13.43 1.19
CA GLU A 19 -16.24 13.06 1.48
C GLU A 19 -16.08 11.77 2.33
N LYS A 20 -17.16 11.00 2.48
CA LYS A 20 -17.16 9.74 3.22
C LYS A 20 -16.84 8.58 2.27
N TRP A 21 -15.89 7.74 2.68
CA TRP A 21 -15.61 6.47 2.00
C TRP A 21 -16.49 5.36 2.57
N VAL A 22 -17.16 4.61 1.70
CA VAL A 22 -17.93 3.43 2.08
C VAL A 22 -17.33 2.17 1.47
N VAL A 23 -17.31 1.08 2.25
CA VAL A 23 -16.95 -0.24 1.74
C VAL A 23 -18.16 -0.79 0.98
N ALA A 24 -18.07 -0.82 -0.34
CA ALA A 24 -19.16 -1.26 -1.22
C ALA A 24 -19.18 -2.78 -1.41
N LYS A 25 -18.00 -3.41 -1.40
CA LYS A 25 -17.86 -4.87 -1.49
C LYS A 25 -16.57 -5.31 -0.83
N LEU A 26 -16.65 -6.39 -0.07
CA LEU A 26 -15.52 -7.04 0.58
C LEU A 26 -15.55 -8.53 0.24
N VAL A 27 -14.45 -9.05 -0.32
CA VAL A 27 -14.18 -10.49 -0.44
C VAL A 27 -12.98 -10.76 0.45
N SER A 28 -13.22 -11.34 1.63
CA SER A 28 -12.19 -11.57 2.66
C SER A 28 -11.57 -12.96 2.63
N THR A 29 -12.10 -13.88 1.83
CA THR A 29 -11.60 -15.25 1.74
C THR A 29 -10.32 -15.30 0.91
N HIS A 30 -9.26 -15.84 1.50
CA HIS A 30 -8.00 -16.11 0.83
C HIS A 30 -7.90 -17.59 0.49
N ASN A 31 -7.23 -17.90 -0.62
CA ASN A 31 -6.86 -19.27 -1.02
C ASN A 31 -5.42 -19.63 -0.61
N HIS A 32 -4.75 -18.79 0.18
CA HIS A 32 -3.38 -18.97 0.63
C HIS A 32 -3.23 -18.52 2.08
N GLU A 33 -2.17 -18.97 2.75
CA GLU A 33 -1.83 -18.51 4.09
C GLU A 33 -1.49 -17.02 4.10
N LEU A 34 -1.93 -16.31 5.14
CA LEU A 34 -1.62 -14.92 5.36
C LEU A 34 -0.17 -14.75 5.84
N ALA A 35 0.41 -13.58 5.57
CA ALA A 35 1.72 -13.23 6.07
C ALA A 35 1.74 -13.27 7.60
N SER A 36 2.67 -14.03 8.19
CA SER A 36 2.89 -14.01 9.64
C SER A 36 3.37 -12.61 10.10
N PRO A 37 2.99 -12.14 11.30
CA PRO A 37 3.54 -10.92 11.88
C PRO A 37 5.08 -10.90 11.91
N HIS A 38 5.72 -12.06 12.09
CA HIS A 38 7.19 -12.19 12.09
C HIS A 38 7.82 -11.95 10.70
N SER A 39 7.02 -12.07 9.63
CA SER A 39 7.46 -11.86 8.25
C SER A 39 7.33 -10.40 7.78
N GLN A 40 6.83 -9.48 8.62
CA GLN A 40 6.60 -8.08 8.26
C GLN A 40 7.84 -7.39 7.68
N LYS A 41 9.04 -7.69 8.21
CA LYS A 41 10.31 -7.11 7.73
C LYS A 41 10.62 -7.40 6.25
N PHE A 42 10.05 -8.48 5.71
CA PHE A 42 10.21 -8.87 4.31
C PHE A 42 9.16 -8.21 3.40
N LEU A 43 8.09 -7.64 3.96
CA LEU A 43 7.03 -6.99 3.19
C LEU A 43 7.41 -5.56 2.86
N ARG A 44 7.48 -5.22 1.56
CA ARG A 44 7.78 -3.85 1.09
C ARG A 44 6.83 -2.81 1.70
N SER A 45 5.55 -3.14 1.83
CA SER A 45 4.51 -2.26 2.41
C SER A 45 4.69 -1.97 3.89
N LYS A 46 5.51 -2.76 4.61
CA LYS A 46 5.80 -2.60 6.03
C LYS A 46 7.21 -2.05 6.29
N ARG A 47 7.98 -1.71 5.24
CA ARG A 47 9.27 -1.04 5.39
C ARG A 47 9.06 0.32 6.04
N LYS A 48 9.67 0.54 7.20
CA LYS A 48 9.66 1.85 7.86
C LYS A 48 10.43 2.84 7.00
N LYS A 49 9.89 4.05 6.85
CA LYS A 49 10.58 5.20 6.27
C LYS A 49 11.12 6.06 7.39
N SER A 50 12.38 6.47 7.28
CA SER A 50 12.95 7.44 8.22
C SER A 50 12.25 8.80 8.06
N GLU A 51 12.34 9.67 9.07
CA GLU A 51 11.79 11.02 8.97
C GLU A 51 12.39 11.81 7.81
N ALA A 52 13.69 11.66 7.55
CA ALA A 52 14.34 12.27 6.38
C ALA A 52 13.73 11.78 5.04
N GLN A 53 13.41 10.49 4.94
CA GLN A 53 12.75 9.93 3.76
C GLN A 53 11.31 10.45 3.60
N LYS A 54 10.59 10.65 4.71
CA LYS A 54 9.23 11.25 4.68
C LYS A 54 9.28 12.70 4.22
N ASN A 55 10.17 13.50 4.80
CA ASN A 55 10.34 14.90 4.39
C ASN A 55 10.69 15.04 2.90
N LEU A 56 11.51 14.11 2.37
CA LEU A 56 11.82 14.07 0.94
C LEU A 56 10.60 13.72 0.09
N ILE A 57 9.75 12.77 0.54
CA ILE A 57 8.47 12.45 -0.13
C ILE A 57 7.61 13.70 -0.22
N ASP A 58 7.40 14.39 0.90
CA ASP A 58 6.53 15.55 0.98
C ASP A 58 7.05 16.69 0.10
N LEU A 59 8.37 16.93 0.08
CA LEU A 59 8.97 17.94 -0.78
C LEU A 59 8.77 17.64 -2.26
N LEU A 60 8.97 16.38 -2.68
CA LEU A 60 8.84 15.99 -4.09
C LEU A 60 7.38 16.00 -4.54
N ASP A 61 6.46 15.61 -3.66
CA ASP A 61 5.01 15.65 -3.92
C ASP A 61 4.52 17.10 -4.08
N ASN A 62 4.91 17.99 -3.16
CA ASN A 62 4.61 19.42 -3.24
C ASN A 62 5.23 20.10 -4.48
N SER A 63 6.32 19.54 -5.01
CA SER A 63 6.96 20.00 -6.26
C SER A 63 6.30 19.45 -7.53
N GLY A 64 5.21 18.69 -7.41
CA GLY A 64 4.48 18.11 -8.54
C GLY A 64 5.17 16.91 -9.18
N VAL A 65 6.14 16.29 -8.49
CA VAL A 65 6.81 15.09 -9.01
C VAL A 65 5.84 13.91 -8.96
N ARG A 66 5.70 13.21 -10.08
CA ARG A 66 4.81 12.05 -10.15
C ARG A 66 5.20 11.00 -9.10
N PRO A 67 4.23 10.42 -8.35
CA PRO A 67 4.49 9.44 -7.30
C PRO A 67 5.34 8.24 -7.73
N THR A 68 5.23 7.82 -9.00
CA THR A 68 6.05 6.75 -9.58
C THR A 68 7.55 7.08 -9.56
N LYS A 69 7.91 8.33 -9.83
CA LYS A 69 9.29 8.81 -9.81
C LYS A 69 9.79 9.00 -8.37
N ILE A 70 8.95 9.52 -7.48
CA ILE A 70 9.24 9.60 -6.04
C ILE A 70 9.57 8.22 -5.47
N ALA A 71 8.75 7.21 -5.78
CA ALA A 71 8.96 5.85 -5.33
C ALA A 71 10.30 5.27 -5.81
N SER A 72 10.77 5.58 -7.02
CA SER A 72 12.05 5.09 -7.53
C SER A 72 13.26 5.58 -6.73
N VAL A 73 13.25 6.83 -6.27
CA VAL A 73 14.32 7.43 -5.46
C VAL A 73 14.39 6.78 -4.07
N LEU A 74 13.25 6.32 -3.56
CA LEU A 74 13.10 5.77 -2.21
C LEU A 74 13.18 4.24 -2.13
N ILE A 75 13.52 3.57 -3.23
CA ILE A 75 13.71 2.10 -3.26
C ILE A 75 15.07 1.70 -2.67
N THR A 76 16.04 2.61 -2.64
CA THR A 76 17.29 2.54 -1.86
C THR A 76 17.03 2.70 -0.37
#